data_AF-A0A1B8PKG2-F1
#
_entry.id   AF-A0A1B8PKG2-F1
#
_cell.length_a   1.000
_cell.length_b   1.000
_cell.length_c   1.000
_cell.angle_alpha   90.00
_cell.angle_beta   90.00
_cell.angle_gamma   90.00
#
_symmetry.space_group_name_H-M   'P 1'
#
loop_
_entity.id
_entity.type
_entity.pdbx_description
1 polymer ?
#
loop_
_entity_poly.entity_id
_entity_poly.type
_entity_poly.pdbx_seq_one_letter_code
_entity_poly.pdbx_strand_id
1 'polypeptide(L)' 'MPTDYWVNAVIETFWLASRGRSYLSAMAIIPLPLTVAQISDVLAVYPLPFYREWIDKAVFAIDDEYLSMVQDGNRR' A
#
# COMPACT_ATOMS: atom_id res chain seq x y z
N MET A 1 -10.62 -21.93 6.88
CA MET A 1 -10.92 -20.74 7.69
C MET A 1 -11.42 -19.68 6.73
N PRO A 2 -12.57 -19.02 6.94
CA PRO A 2 -12.81 -17.77 6.22
C PRO A 2 -11.63 -16.87 6.58
N THR A 3 -10.85 -16.46 5.60
CA THR A 3 -9.77 -15.49 5.83
C THR A 3 -10.38 -14.29 6.53
N ASP A 4 -9.73 -13.80 7.58
CA ASP A 4 -10.24 -12.70 8.39
C ASP A 4 -10.60 -11.52 7.45
N TYR A 5 -11.90 -11.19 7.39
CA TYR A 5 -12.44 -10.17 6.49
C TYR A 5 -11.69 -8.85 6.64
N TRP A 6 -11.32 -8.53 7.87
CA TRP A 6 -10.60 -7.31 8.22
C TRP A 6 -9.18 -7.28 7.64
N VAL A 7 -8.48 -8.40 7.73
CA VAL A 7 -7.13 -8.55 7.16
C VAL A 7 -7.20 -8.43 5.64
N ASN A 8 -8.16 -9.11 5.00
CA ASN A 8 -8.35 -9.02 3.56
C ASN A 8 -8.65 -7.58 3.10
N ALA A 9 -9.51 -6.86 3.82
CA ALA A 9 -9.88 -5.49 3.47
C ALA A 9 -8.67 -4.54 3.50
N VAL A 10 -7.78 -4.68 4.48
CA VAL A 10 -6.54 -3.89 4.55
C VAL A 10 -5.60 -4.24 3.40
N ILE A 11 -5.42 -5.53 3.13
CA ILE A 11 -4.58 -6.00 2.00
C ILE A 11 -5.14 -5.45 0.68
N GLU A 12 -6.44 -5.55 0.46
CA GLU A 12 -7.11 -5.05 -0.74
C GLU A 12 -6.96 -3.53 -0.89
N THR A 13 -7.06 -2.78 0.22
CA THR A 13 -6.80 -1.34 0.24
C THR A 13 -5.38 -1.01 -0.21
N PHE A 14 -4.38 -1.72 0.31
CA PHE A 14 -2.99 -1.57 -0.13
C PHE A 14 -2.82 -1.90 -1.62
N TRP A 15 -3.42 -2.98 -2.10
CA TRP A 15 -3.35 -3.37 -3.52
C TRP A 15 -3.93 -2.30 -4.43
N LEU A 16 -5.11 -1.77 -4.10
CA LEU A 16 -5.76 -0.71 -4.87
C LEU A 16 -4.95 0.60 -4.84
N ALA A 17 -4.45 1.00 -3.67
CA ALA A 17 -3.62 2.19 -3.54
C ALA A 17 -2.31 2.06 -4.34
N SER A 18 -1.68 0.87 -4.30
CA SER A 18 -0.46 0.55 -5.04
C SER A 18 -0.60 0.67 -6.56
N ARG A 19 -1.81 0.57 -7.12
CA ARG A 19 -2.03 0.80 -8.55
C ARG A 19 -1.82 2.25 -8.97
N GLY A 20 -2.03 3.19 -8.05
CA GLY A 20 -1.76 4.62 -8.26
C GLY A 20 -0.33 5.02 -7.93
N ARG A 21 0.55 4.07 -7.58
CA ARG A 21 1.92 4.36 -7.11
C ARG A 21 2.72 5.10 -8.17
N SER A 22 3.45 6.13 -7.75
CA SER A 22 4.38 6.85 -8.59
C SER A 22 5.72 6.12 -8.68
N TYR A 23 6.38 6.24 -9.83
CA TYR A 23 7.68 5.64 -10.07
C TYR A 23 8.64 6.71 -10.57
N LEU A 24 9.87 6.70 -10.05
CA LEU A 24 10.96 7.44 -10.67
C LEU A 24 11.55 6.59 -11.78
N SER A 25 11.69 7.18 -12.96
CA SER A 25 12.30 6.56 -14.14
C SER A 25 13.44 7.44 -14.61
N ALA A 26 14.66 7.10 -14.20
CA ALA A 26 15.88 7.75 -14.68
C ALA A 26 16.86 6.72 -15.25
N MET A 27 17.45 5.89 -14.38
CA MET A 27 18.36 4.79 -14.75
C MET A 27 17.87 3.42 -14.24
N ALA A 28 16.83 3.42 -13.41
CA ALA A 28 16.11 2.27 -12.90
C ALA A 28 14.65 2.68 -12.64
N ILE A 29 13.74 1.71 -12.59
CA ILE A 29 12.35 1.92 -12.17
C ILE A 29 12.31 1.79 -10.66
N ILE A 30 12.18 2.92 -9.95
CA ILE A 30 12.17 2.95 -8.48
C ILE A 30 10.76 3.28 -8.01
N PRO A 31 10.07 2.37 -7.29
CA PRO A 31 8.78 2.69 -6.69
C PRO A 31 8.96 3.75 -5.60
N LEU A 32 8.09 4.77 -5.62
CA LEU A 32 8.00 5.72 -4.52
C LEU A 32 7.06 5.18 -3.42
N PRO A 33 7.25 5.64 -2.17
CA PRO A 33 6.31 5.35 -1.08
C PRO A 33 4.89 5.81 -1.41
N LEU A 34 3.92 5.07 -0.90
CA LEU A 34 2.53 5.47 -0.95
C LEU A 34 2.30 6.73 -0.13
N THR A 35 1.35 7.53 -0.59
CA THR A 35 0.92 8.77 0.05
C THR A 35 -0.45 8.57 0.71
N VAL A 36 -0.73 9.40 1.72
CA VAL A 36 -2.05 9.45 2.37
C VAL A 36 -3.15 9.76 1.36
N ALA A 37 -2.85 10.54 0.32
CA ALA A 37 -3.81 10.89 -0.74
C ALA A 37 -4.26 9.62 -1.50
N GLN A 38 -3.32 8.78 -1.94
CA GLN A 38 -3.65 7.53 -2.65
C GLN A 38 -4.52 6.60 -1.80
N ILE A 39 -4.26 6.48 -0.49
CA ILE A 39 -5.10 5.70 0.41
C ILE A 39 -6.49 6.35 0.56
N SER A 40 -6.54 7.69 0.64
CA SER A 40 -7.80 8.43 0.73
C SER A 40 -8.68 8.24 -0.48
N ASP A 41 -8.10 8.23 -1.67
CA ASP A 41 -8.84 8.01 -2.92
C ASP A 41 -9.50 6.63 -2.94
N VAL A 42 -8.80 5.59 -2.45
CA VAL A 42 -9.38 4.25 -2.32
C VAL A 42 -10.52 4.24 -1.31
N LEU A 43 -10.30 4.80 -0.11
CA LEU A 43 -11.30 4.81 0.96
C LEU A 43 -12.54 5.69 0.65
N ALA A 44 -12.39 6.67 -0.25
CA ALA A 44 -13.52 7.44 -0.76
C ALA A 44 -14.48 6.60 -1.60
N VAL A 45 -13.97 5.55 -2.27
CA VAL A 45 -14.77 4.63 -3.10
C VAL A 45 -15.18 3.38 -2.31
N TYR A 46 -14.26 2.83 -1.51
CA TYR A 46 -14.43 1.61 -0.73
C TYR A 46 -14.24 1.92 0.76
N PRO A 47 -15.24 2.52 1.43
CA PRO A 47 -15.11 2.88 2.84
C PRO A 47 -15.01 1.64 3.71
N LEU A 48 -14.09 1.68 4.68
CA LEU A 48 -13.93 0.63 5.68
C LEU A 48 -14.39 1.12 7.06
N PRO A 49 -15.01 0.26 7.88
CA PRO A 49 -15.49 0.63 9.22
C PRO A 49 -14.37 0.59 10.27
N PHE A 50 -13.20 1.16 9.94
CA PHE A 50 -12.07 1.31 10.87
C PHE A 50 -11.75 2.77 11.10
N TYR A 51 -11.01 3.04 12.18
CA TYR A 51 -10.36 4.33 12.35
C TYR A 51 -9.35 4.55 11.23
N ARG A 52 -9.43 5.72 10.59
CA ARG A 52 -8.59 6.06 9.44
C ARG A 52 -7.09 5.88 9.74
N GLU A 53 -6.68 6.28 10.95
CA GLU A 53 -5.30 6.12 11.41
C GLU A 53 -4.81 4.67 11.45
N TRP A 54 -5.69 3.68 11.69
CA TRP A 54 -5.30 2.27 11.74
C TRP A 54 -5.10 1.72 10.33
N ILE A 55 -5.95 2.13 9.40
CA ILE A 55 -5.82 1.76 7.98
C ILE A 55 -4.50 2.33 7.44
N ASP A 56 -4.25 3.63 7.63
CA ASP A 56 -3.04 4.27 7.14
C ASP A 56 -1.79 3.60 7.71
N LYS A 57 -1.74 3.36 9.03
CA LYS A 57 -0.61 2.66 9.69
C LYS A 57 -0.38 1.27 9.10
N ALA A 58 -1.44 0.49 8.91
CA ALA A 58 -1.32 -0.87 8.39
C ALA A 58 -0.89 -0.88 6.92
N VAL A 59 -1.47 -0.01 6.09
CA VAL A 59 -1.11 0.11 4.67
C VAL A 59 0.32 0.59 4.50
N PHE A 60 0.77 1.57 5.29
CA PHE A 60 2.17 2.03 5.25
C PHE A 60 3.15 0.97 5.74
N ALA A 61 2.81 0.19 6.77
CA ALA A 61 3.67 -0.92 7.21
C ALA A 61 3.85 -1.99 6.11
N ILE A 62 2.79 -2.29 5.36
CA ILE A 62 2.88 -3.20 4.20
C ILE A 62 3.71 -2.57 3.07
N ASP A 63 3.56 -1.26 2.86
CA ASP A 63 4.31 -0.51 1.86
C ASP A 63 5.82 -0.51 2.14
N ASP A 64 6.22 -0.26 3.38
CA ASP A 64 7.61 -0.27 3.81
C ASP A 64 8.26 -1.64 3.58
N GLU A 65 7.55 -2.72 3.90
CA GLU A 65 8.02 -4.09 3.66
C GLU A 65 8.18 -4.37 2.16
N TYR A 66 7.20 -3.96 1.34
CA TYR A 66 7.30 -4.07 -0.11
C TYR A 66 8.52 -3.31 -0.67
N LEU A 67 8.73 -2.07 -0.22
CA LEU A 67 9.88 -1.26 -0.65
C LEU A 67 11.21 -1.90 -0.22
N SER A 68 11.28 -2.49 0.97
CA SER A 68 12.45 -3.24 1.44
C SER A 68 12.74 -4.43 0.53
N MET A 69 11.72 -5.23 0.19
CA MET A 69 11.85 -6.37 -0.73
C MET A 69 12.35 -5.94 -2.12
N VAL A 70 11.85 -4.83 -2.66
CA VAL A 70 12.30 -4.30 -3.95
C VAL A 70 13.77 -3.86 -3.89
N GLN A 71 14.17 -3.17 -2.81
CA GLN A 71 15.56 -2.76 -2.62
C GLN A 71 16.50 -3.94 -2.51
N ASP A 72 16.13 -4.99 -1.78
CA ASP A 72 16.94 -6.20 -1.65
C ASP A 72 17.00 -7.00 -2.97
N GLY A 73 15.92 -7.01 -3.75
CA GLY A 73 15.90 -7.57 -5.10
C GLY A 73 16.89 -6.86 -6.04
N ASN A 74 17.02 -5.54 -5.95
CA ASN A 74 17.95 -4.75 -6.76
C ASN A 74 19.44 -4.91 -6.35
N ARG A 75 19.73 -5.49 -5.18
CA ARG A 75 21.11 -5.72 -4.69
C ARG A 75 21.70 -7.05 -5.16
N ARG A 76 20.90 -7.94 -5.74
CA ARG A 76 21.32 -9.27 -6.25
C ARG A 76 21.61 -9.21 -7.75
#